data_AF-A0A847BPK9-F1
#
_entry.id   AF-A0A847BPK9-F1
#
_cell.length_a   1.000
_cell.length_b   1.000
_cell.length_c   1.000
_cell.angle_alpha   90.00
_cell.angle_beta   90.00
_cell.angle_gamma   90.00
#
_symmetry.space_group_name_H-M   'P 1'
#
loop_
_entity.id
_entity.type
_entity.pdbx_description
1 polymer ?
#
loop_
_entity_poly.entity_id
_entity_poly.type
_entity_poly.pdbx_seq_one_letter_code
_entity_poly.pdbx_strand_id
1 'polypeptide(L)'
;MKKFIVLLLIVAALFNFAACQKSDNPNTDTTVTTVETTVSEPTPSTEPQTTLPPAGEDLDLFAIIDQIYEVEPIDFEVIDTEVDLSDNDNVKYFTGLDNADKIKGAVASEGAIMPSAYSLVLVQVKSAADKAEVAEEMLEGIDPFKWICVGAEDLQIVAQGDLIMLFMTSSEASQTSDDFVAAFTEILGETDLELKK
;
A
#
# COMPACT_ATOMS: atom_id res chain seq x y z
N MET A 1 60.18 14.85 -20.64
CA MET A 1 60.33 16.01 -21.55
C MET A 1 59.71 15.67 -22.90
N LYS A 2 58.92 16.61 -23.46
CA LYS A 2 58.35 16.66 -24.84
C LYS A 2 57.42 15.51 -25.25
N LYS A 3 56.09 15.68 -25.30
CA LYS A 3 55.24 16.49 -26.21
C LYS A 3 55.42 16.16 -27.70
N PHE A 4 54.48 15.42 -28.27
CA PHE A 4 53.97 15.50 -29.65
C PHE A 4 52.48 15.05 -29.60
N ILE A 5 51.48 15.91 -29.86
CA ILE A 5 50.95 16.31 -31.20
C ILE A 5 50.24 15.08 -31.83
N VAL A 6 48.98 15.07 -32.30
CA VAL A 6 47.98 16.07 -32.66
C VAL A 6 46.66 15.33 -32.95
N LEU A 7 45.53 15.97 -32.60
CA LEU A 7 44.26 16.11 -33.34
C LEU A 7 43.80 14.97 -34.29
N LEU A 8 42.65 14.37 -34.00
CA LEU A 8 41.79 13.80 -35.06
C LEU A 8 40.30 14.04 -34.74
N LEU A 9 39.77 15.04 -35.43
CA LEU A 9 38.36 15.41 -35.54
C LEU A 9 37.56 14.28 -36.19
N ILE A 10 36.53 13.76 -35.51
CA ILE A 10 35.53 12.87 -36.11
C ILE A 10 34.12 13.36 -35.73
N VAL A 11 33.51 14.00 -36.73
CA VAL A 11 32.13 13.84 -37.21
C VAL A 11 30.98 14.27 -36.31
N ALA A 12 30.35 15.36 -36.76
CA ALA A 12 29.01 15.81 -36.40
C ALA A 12 27.93 14.77 -36.75
N ALA A 13 26.97 14.60 -35.85
CA ALA A 13 25.67 14.02 -36.17
C ALA A 13 24.56 14.96 -35.64
N LEU A 14 24.08 15.82 -36.54
CA LEU A 14 22.82 16.54 -36.41
C LEU A 14 21.70 15.55 -36.73
N PHE A 15 20.82 15.25 -35.77
CA PHE A 15 19.52 14.66 -36.06
C PHE A 15 18.42 15.66 -35.70
N ASN A 16 17.72 16.08 -36.75
CA ASN A 16 16.56 16.96 -36.73
C ASN A 16 15.38 16.31 -36.00
N PHE A 17 14.76 17.07 -35.10
CA PHE A 17 13.39 16.81 -34.65
C PHE A 17 12.43 17.14 -35.80
N ALA A 18 11.81 16.12 -36.38
CA ALA A 18 10.66 16.29 -37.26
C ALA A 18 9.39 16.44 -36.41
N ALA A 19 8.75 17.59 -36.58
CA ALA A 19 7.59 18.06 -35.84
C ALA A 19 6.33 17.20 -36.09
N CYS A 20 5.52 17.08 -35.03
CA CYS A 20 4.17 16.55 -35.04
C CYS A 20 3.28 17.31 -36.03
N GLN A 21 2.69 16.61 -37.01
CA GLN A 21 1.54 17.12 -37.74
C GLN A 21 0.26 16.82 -36.97
N LYS A 22 -0.33 17.90 -36.45
CA LYS A 22 -1.73 18.00 -36.09
C LYS A 22 -2.58 17.87 -37.36
N SER A 23 -3.52 16.93 -37.37
CA SER A 23 -4.58 16.87 -38.37
C SER A 23 -5.87 17.32 -37.70
N ASP A 24 -6.28 18.54 -38.00
CA ASP A 24 -7.62 19.05 -37.72
C ASP A 24 -8.59 18.47 -38.78
N ASN A 25 -9.73 17.94 -38.34
CA ASN A 25 -10.86 17.64 -39.22
C ASN A 25 -12.10 18.39 -38.70
N PRO A 26 -12.72 19.28 -39.51
CA PRO A 26 -13.94 19.99 -39.12
C PRO A 26 -15.18 19.31 -39.73
N ASN A 27 -16.22 19.11 -38.92
CA ASN A 27 -17.63 19.10 -39.36
C ASN A 27 -18.50 19.24 -38.10
N THR A 28 -19.17 20.36 -37.84
CA THR A 28 -20.40 20.90 -38.46
C THR A 28 -21.58 20.66 -37.52
N ASP A 29 -21.97 21.75 -36.86
CA ASP A 29 -23.32 22.24 -36.56
C ASP A 29 -24.26 21.42 -35.65
N THR A 30 -25.09 22.20 -34.94
CA THR A 30 -26.42 21.90 -34.39
C THR A 30 -26.55 22.09 -32.87
N THR A 31 -26.95 23.32 -32.54
CA THR A 31 -28.13 23.66 -31.72
C THR A 31 -28.04 23.59 -30.19
N VAL A 32 -28.17 24.79 -29.62
CA VAL A 32 -28.62 25.09 -28.26
C VAL A 32 -30.00 24.46 -28.01
N THR A 33 -30.13 23.65 -26.96
CA THR A 33 -31.41 23.48 -26.26
C THR A 33 -31.14 23.29 -24.78
N THR A 34 -31.45 24.34 -24.03
CA THR A 34 -31.68 24.33 -22.59
C THR A 34 -32.80 23.36 -22.26
N VAL A 35 -32.55 22.41 -21.36
CA VAL A 35 -33.60 21.68 -20.64
C VAL A 35 -33.27 21.75 -19.16
N GLU A 36 -34.14 22.45 -18.43
CA GLU A 36 -34.21 22.41 -16.97
C GLU A 36 -34.49 20.98 -16.51
N THR A 37 -33.80 20.52 -15.47
CA THR A 37 -34.30 19.40 -14.65
C THR A 37 -34.00 19.69 -13.19
N THR A 38 -35.07 20.11 -12.53
CA THR A 38 -35.48 19.89 -11.13
C THR A 38 -34.56 19.03 -10.25
N VAL A 39 -34.15 19.67 -9.16
CA VAL A 39 -33.90 19.21 -7.78
C VAL A 39 -34.14 17.72 -7.50
N SER A 40 -33.08 17.05 -7.05
CA SER A 40 -33.15 15.93 -6.11
C SER A 40 -32.23 16.24 -4.93
N GLU A 41 -32.81 16.25 -3.74
CA GLU A 41 -32.23 16.45 -2.42
C GLU A 41 -31.24 15.31 -2.07
N PRO A 42 -30.15 15.57 -1.31
CA PRO A 42 -29.23 14.52 -0.90
C PRO A 42 -29.87 13.67 0.20
N THR A 43 -30.06 12.38 -0.08
CA THR A 43 -30.28 11.34 0.93
C THR A 43 -29.07 11.24 1.86
N PRO A 44 -29.26 11.07 3.18
CA PRO A 44 -28.18 11.00 4.14
C PRO A 44 -27.36 9.71 3.94
N SER A 45 -26.03 9.91 3.90
CA SER A 45 -25.02 8.85 3.86
C SER A 45 -25.19 7.91 5.06
N THR A 46 -25.39 6.63 4.79
CA THR A 46 -25.23 5.57 5.79
C THR A 46 -23.74 5.32 5.94
N GLU A 47 -23.24 5.57 7.15
CA GLU A 47 -21.91 5.23 7.65
C GLU A 47 -21.65 3.71 7.48
N PRO A 48 -20.59 3.27 6.79
CA PRO A 48 -20.19 1.88 6.82
C PRO A 48 -19.35 1.65 8.09
N GLN A 49 -20.02 1.26 9.18
CA GLN A 49 -19.33 0.52 10.24
C GLN A 49 -19.22 -0.92 9.76
N THR A 50 -18.09 -1.28 9.14
CA THR A 50 -17.79 -2.67 8.82
C THR A 50 -17.46 -3.38 10.14
N THR A 51 -18.49 -3.90 10.80
CA THR A 51 -18.27 -4.81 11.93
C THR A 51 -17.57 -6.04 11.36
N LEU A 52 -16.36 -6.33 11.84
CA LEU A 52 -15.66 -7.58 11.55
C LEU A 52 -16.64 -8.76 11.72
N PRO A 53 -16.63 -9.73 10.79
CA PRO A 53 -17.24 -11.03 11.05
C PRO A 53 -16.83 -11.57 12.42
N PRO A 54 -17.64 -12.43 13.05
CA PRO A 54 -17.23 -13.12 14.27
C PRO A 54 -15.85 -13.74 14.08
N ALA A 55 -14.94 -13.53 15.04
CA ALA A 55 -13.59 -14.07 15.01
C ALA A 55 -13.61 -15.58 14.68
N GLY A 56 -12.81 -15.98 13.69
CA GLY A 56 -12.74 -17.35 13.18
C GLY A 56 -13.31 -17.57 11.77
N GLU A 57 -14.16 -16.69 11.25
CA GLU A 57 -14.55 -16.68 9.82
C GLU A 57 -13.42 -16.14 8.93
N ASP A 58 -13.33 -16.55 7.67
CA ASP A 58 -12.28 -16.05 6.77
C ASP A 58 -12.58 -14.61 6.34
N LEU A 59 -11.62 -13.71 6.54
CA LEU A 59 -11.73 -12.30 6.17
C LEU A 59 -11.28 -12.09 4.73
N ASP A 60 -11.96 -11.18 4.04
CA ASP A 60 -11.46 -10.64 2.77
C ASP A 60 -10.43 -9.56 3.07
N LEU A 61 -9.16 -9.97 3.20
CA LEU A 61 -8.10 -9.06 3.63
C LEU A 61 -7.79 -7.96 2.61
N PHE A 62 -7.95 -8.22 1.31
CA PHE A 62 -7.80 -7.17 0.29
C PHE A 62 -8.92 -6.13 0.39
N ALA A 63 -10.16 -6.56 0.60
CA ALA A 63 -11.26 -5.61 0.85
C ALA A 63 -11.05 -4.76 2.11
N ILE A 64 -10.32 -5.26 3.11
CA ILE A 64 -9.95 -4.46 4.29
C ILE A 64 -8.86 -3.43 3.94
N ILE A 65 -7.85 -3.80 3.13
CA ILE A 65 -6.87 -2.85 2.61
C ILE A 65 -7.56 -1.74 1.80
N ASP A 66 -8.50 -2.10 0.92
CA ASP A 66 -9.27 -1.13 0.14
C ASP A 66 -10.01 -0.13 1.05
N GLN A 67 -10.66 -0.63 2.11
CA GLN A 67 -11.33 0.24 3.09
C GLN A 67 -10.34 1.14 3.85
N ILE A 68 -9.16 0.62 4.22
CA ILE A 68 -8.10 1.44 4.84
C ILE A 68 -7.71 2.58 3.90
N TYR A 69 -7.57 2.32 2.60
CA TYR A 69 -7.27 3.37 1.61
C TYR A 69 -8.42 4.33 1.30
N GLU A 70 -9.66 3.94 1.54
CA GLU A 70 -10.79 4.88 1.50
C GLU A 70 -10.71 5.91 2.64
N VAL A 71 -10.21 5.51 3.81
CA VAL A 71 -10.04 6.38 4.98
C VAL A 71 -8.73 7.16 4.93
N GLU A 72 -7.63 6.50 4.58
CA GLU A 72 -6.28 7.08 4.44
C GLU A 72 -5.75 6.89 3.00
N PRO A 73 -6.14 7.77 2.06
CA PRO A 73 -5.76 7.65 0.66
C PRO A 73 -4.26 7.82 0.46
N ILE A 74 -3.65 6.94 -0.33
CA ILE A 74 -2.26 7.06 -0.80
C ILE A 74 -2.20 7.74 -2.17
N ASP A 75 -1.09 8.43 -2.47
CA ASP A 75 -0.89 9.14 -3.75
C ASP A 75 0.10 8.43 -4.70
N PHE A 76 0.46 7.19 -4.39
CA PHE A 76 1.37 6.35 -5.15
C PHE A 76 0.76 4.98 -5.46
N GLU A 77 1.31 4.31 -6.47
CA GLU A 77 0.90 2.96 -6.86
C GLU A 77 1.44 1.92 -5.88
N VAL A 78 0.62 0.93 -5.56
CA VAL A 78 0.98 -0.24 -4.75
C VAL A 78 0.84 -1.53 -5.55
N ILE A 79 1.52 -2.57 -5.07
CA ILE A 79 1.37 -3.94 -5.52
C ILE A 79 0.82 -4.75 -4.36
N ASP A 80 -0.39 -5.25 -4.56
CA ASP A 80 -1.06 -6.15 -3.64
C ASP A 80 -0.59 -7.59 -3.87
N THR A 81 -0.21 -8.25 -2.79
CA THR A 81 0.38 -9.60 -2.80
C THR A 81 -0.30 -10.46 -1.75
N GLU A 82 -0.80 -11.62 -2.17
CA GLU A 82 -1.18 -12.69 -1.25
C GLU A 82 0.09 -13.42 -0.79
N VAL A 83 0.24 -13.61 0.52
CA VAL A 83 1.40 -14.29 1.09
C VAL A 83 1.25 -15.80 0.90
N ASP A 84 2.25 -16.44 0.30
CA ASP A 84 2.28 -17.90 0.14
C ASP A 84 2.61 -18.55 1.48
N LEU A 85 1.57 -18.99 2.21
CA LEU A 85 1.70 -19.62 3.52
C LEU A 85 2.43 -20.98 3.49
N SER A 86 2.70 -21.54 2.31
CA SER A 86 3.49 -22.76 2.16
C SER A 86 5.00 -22.50 2.00
N ASP A 87 5.39 -21.25 1.77
CA ASP A 87 6.78 -20.81 1.64
C ASP A 87 7.19 -19.95 2.84
N ASN A 88 7.97 -20.54 3.76
CA ASN A 88 8.43 -19.83 4.95
C ASN A 88 9.30 -18.61 4.63
N ASP A 89 10.04 -18.59 3.51
CA ASP A 89 10.83 -17.42 3.12
C ASP A 89 9.89 -16.27 2.70
N ASN A 90 8.78 -16.60 2.03
CA ASN A 90 7.73 -15.64 1.67
C ASN A 90 7.01 -15.11 2.93
N VAL A 91 6.61 -16.00 3.83
CA VAL A 91 5.99 -15.63 5.13
C VAL A 91 6.92 -14.71 5.92
N LYS A 92 8.21 -15.06 6.03
CA LYS A 92 9.20 -14.25 6.74
C LYS A 92 9.37 -12.88 6.12
N TYR A 93 9.45 -12.81 4.79
CA TYR A 93 9.65 -11.56 4.06
C TYR A 93 8.53 -10.55 4.28
N PHE A 94 7.27 -10.98 4.29
CA PHE A 94 6.13 -10.08 4.44
C PHE A 94 5.77 -9.83 5.90
N THR A 95 5.79 -10.86 6.75
CA THR A 95 5.20 -10.77 8.10
C THR A 95 6.24 -10.71 9.21
N GLY A 96 7.47 -11.16 8.96
CA GLY A 96 8.47 -11.39 10.01
C GLY A 96 8.33 -12.72 10.75
N LEU A 97 7.29 -13.51 10.50
CA LEU A 97 7.11 -14.83 11.12
C LEU A 97 8.03 -15.89 10.49
N ASP A 98 8.49 -16.86 11.29
CA ASP A 98 9.34 -17.94 10.78
C ASP A 98 8.56 -19.03 10.00
N ASN A 99 7.24 -19.11 10.20
CA ASN A 99 6.33 -20.03 9.51
C ASN A 99 4.86 -19.58 9.68
N ALA A 100 3.94 -20.25 8.98
CA ALA A 100 2.51 -19.93 9.00
C ALA A 100 1.67 -20.75 9.99
N ASP A 101 2.26 -21.40 11.00
CA ASP A 101 1.54 -22.39 11.84
C ASP A 101 0.35 -21.79 12.61
N LYS A 102 0.39 -20.50 12.95
CA LYS A 102 -0.65 -19.79 13.72
C LYS A 102 -1.56 -18.90 12.88
N ILE A 103 -1.31 -18.77 11.58
CA ILE A 103 -2.05 -17.84 10.70
C ILE A 103 -2.82 -18.59 9.63
N LYS A 104 -3.97 -18.06 9.22
CA LYS A 104 -4.82 -18.66 8.18
C LYS A 104 -4.93 -17.82 6.91
N GLY A 105 -4.47 -16.57 6.95
CA GLY A 105 -4.38 -15.69 5.79
C GLY A 105 -3.41 -14.55 6.06
N ALA A 106 -2.72 -14.11 5.02
CA ALA A 106 -1.94 -12.88 5.06
C ALA A 106 -1.86 -12.24 3.68
N VAL A 107 -1.94 -10.92 3.63
CA VAL A 107 -1.76 -10.11 2.43
C VAL A 107 -0.87 -8.93 2.73
N ALA A 108 -0.17 -8.44 1.72
CA ALA A 108 0.67 -7.26 1.80
C ALA A 108 0.33 -6.30 0.64
N SER A 109 0.37 -5.01 0.92
CA SER A 109 0.36 -3.94 -0.06
C SER A 109 1.64 -3.14 0.08
N GLU A 110 2.50 -3.17 -0.94
CA GLU A 110 3.80 -2.51 -0.95
C GLU A 110 3.93 -1.52 -2.12
N GLY A 111 4.71 -0.46 -1.96
CA GLY A 111 4.89 0.54 -3.03
C GLY A 111 5.46 -0.07 -4.32
N ALA A 112 4.79 0.15 -5.46
CA ALA A 112 5.17 -0.44 -6.76
C ALA A 112 6.50 0.09 -7.30
N ILE A 113 6.79 1.37 -7.04
CA ILE A 113 8.05 2.03 -7.38
C ILE A 113 8.60 2.59 -6.07
N MET A 114 9.72 2.05 -5.59
CA MET A 114 10.26 2.35 -4.26
C MET A 114 11.43 3.35 -4.29
N PRO A 115 11.21 4.68 -4.28
CA PRO A 115 12.21 5.58 -3.72
C PRO A 115 12.07 5.71 -2.19
N SER A 116 10.95 5.28 -1.59
CA SER A 116 10.68 5.22 -0.14
C SER A 116 10.18 3.84 0.26
N ALA A 117 10.33 3.50 1.54
CA ALA A 117 9.79 2.27 2.12
C ALA A 117 8.30 2.44 2.45
N TYR A 118 7.48 1.47 2.05
CA TYR A 118 6.06 1.40 2.38
C TYR A 118 5.61 -0.06 2.35
N SER A 119 5.02 -0.54 3.45
CA SER A 119 4.44 -1.88 3.54
C SER A 119 3.28 -1.89 4.54
N LEU A 120 2.08 -2.15 4.05
CA LEU A 120 0.89 -2.45 4.84
C LEU A 120 0.62 -3.96 4.75
N VAL A 121 0.63 -4.66 5.88
CA VAL A 121 0.48 -6.11 5.95
C VAL A 121 -0.68 -6.44 6.88
N LEU A 122 -1.62 -7.26 6.40
CA LEU A 122 -2.69 -7.81 7.21
C LEU A 122 -2.47 -9.30 7.41
N VAL A 123 -2.59 -9.76 8.65
CA VAL A 123 -2.46 -11.17 9.05
C VAL A 123 -3.69 -11.58 9.83
N GLN A 124 -4.36 -12.64 9.41
CA GLN A 124 -5.44 -13.25 10.17
C GLN A 124 -4.95 -14.50 10.90
N VAL A 125 -5.11 -14.52 12.22
CA VAL A 125 -4.72 -15.67 13.05
C VAL A 125 -5.77 -16.78 13.01
N LYS A 126 -5.35 -18.03 13.21
CA LYS A 126 -6.26 -19.19 13.33
C LYS A 126 -7.13 -19.10 14.58
N SER A 127 -6.60 -18.48 15.63
CA SER A 127 -7.24 -18.33 16.92
C SER A 127 -6.91 -16.94 17.48
N ALA A 128 -7.94 -16.17 17.85
CA ALA A 128 -7.77 -14.86 18.49
C ALA A 128 -6.92 -14.92 19.78
N ALA A 129 -6.77 -16.10 20.40
CA ALA A 129 -5.90 -16.29 21.56
C ALA A 129 -4.40 -16.21 21.22
N ASP A 130 -4.01 -16.51 19.97
CA ASP A 130 -2.61 -16.52 19.52
C ASP A 130 -2.13 -15.12 19.07
N LYS A 131 -3.07 -14.17 18.90
CA LYS A 131 -2.82 -12.84 18.35
C LYS A 131 -1.68 -12.09 19.01
N ALA A 132 -1.61 -12.08 20.34
CA ALA A 132 -0.57 -11.34 21.06
C ALA A 132 0.82 -11.91 20.77
N GLU A 133 0.95 -13.25 20.81
CA GLU A 133 2.20 -13.94 20.50
C GLU A 133 2.60 -13.72 19.03
N VAL A 134 1.65 -13.82 18.10
CA VAL A 134 1.90 -13.58 16.67
C VAL A 134 2.33 -12.13 16.42
N ALA A 135 1.66 -11.14 17.02
CA ALA A 135 2.02 -9.73 16.86
C ALA A 135 3.43 -9.42 17.41
N GLU A 136 3.80 -10.02 18.55
CA GLU A 136 5.16 -9.92 19.10
C GLU A 136 6.20 -10.55 18.17
N GLU A 137 5.96 -11.78 17.68
CA GLU A 137 6.83 -12.46 16.71
C GLU A 137 7.00 -11.64 15.42
N MET A 138 5.93 -11.03 14.92
CA MET A 138 5.98 -10.14 13.75
C MET A 138 6.85 -8.90 14.02
N LEU A 139 6.68 -8.24 15.16
CA LEU A 139 7.44 -7.03 15.51
C LEU A 139 8.94 -7.30 15.63
N GLU A 140 9.29 -8.43 16.26
CA GLU A 140 10.68 -8.83 16.44
C GLU A 140 11.31 -9.34 15.14
N GLY A 141 10.52 -10.02 14.31
CA GLY A 141 11.00 -10.76 13.16
C GLY A 141 11.00 -10.00 11.83
N ILE A 142 10.20 -8.95 11.68
CA ILE A 142 10.14 -8.16 10.44
C ILE A 142 11.45 -7.39 10.24
N ASP A 143 11.98 -7.44 9.02
CA ASP A 143 13.18 -6.69 8.63
C ASP A 143 12.77 -5.34 8.02
N PRO A 144 12.97 -4.20 8.74
CA PRO A 144 12.68 -2.88 8.20
C PRO A 144 13.60 -2.50 7.03
N PHE A 145 14.68 -3.23 6.77
CA PHE A 145 15.63 -3.04 5.66
C PHE A 145 15.57 -4.17 4.63
N LYS A 146 14.42 -4.86 4.51
CA LYS A 146 14.22 -5.94 3.53
C LYS A 146 14.38 -5.49 2.07
N TRP A 147 14.30 -4.19 1.80
CA TRP A 147 14.56 -3.61 0.48
C TRP A 147 15.97 -3.05 0.39
N ILE A 148 16.67 -3.33 -0.72
CA ILE A 148 18.08 -2.97 -0.87
C ILE A 148 18.36 -1.45 -0.93
N CYS A 149 17.37 -0.65 -1.32
CA CYS A 149 17.54 0.79 -1.54
C CYS A 149 17.02 1.66 -0.40
N VAL A 150 16.10 1.15 0.42
CA VAL A 150 15.30 1.93 1.37
C VAL A 150 15.02 1.11 2.62
N GLY A 151 14.81 1.79 3.74
CA GLY A 151 14.39 1.18 5.00
C GLY A 151 13.18 1.89 5.58
N ALA A 152 12.47 1.19 6.46
CA ALA A 152 11.43 1.77 7.28
C ALA A 152 11.99 2.17 8.65
N GLU A 153 11.65 3.37 9.11
CA GLU A 153 12.01 3.88 10.43
C GLU A 153 10.79 4.11 11.32
N ASP A 154 9.60 4.08 10.74
CA ASP A 154 8.32 4.17 11.43
C ASP A 154 7.58 2.85 11.26
N LEU A 155 7.32 2.15 12.38
CA LEU A 155 6.76 0.81 12.38
C LEU A 155 5.81 0.61 13.56
N GLN A 156 4.59 0.17 13.25
CA GLN A 156 3.60 -0.23 14.26
C GLN A 156 2.91 -1.52 13.89
N ILE A 157 2.51 -2.25 14.93
CA ILE A 157 1.63 -3.39 14.83
C ILE A 157 0.43 -3.13 15.74
N VAL A 158 -0.77 -3.22 15.16
CA VAL A 158 -2.01 -3.18 15.92
C VAL A 158 -2.83 -4.42 15.62
N ALA A 159 -3.75 -4.75 16.51
CA ALA A 159 -4.64 -5.86 16.27
C ALA A 159 -6.03 -5.61 16.84
N GLN A 160 -7.01 -6.27 16.23
CA GLN A 160 -8.38 -6.28 16.68
C GLN A 160 -9.04 -7.62 16.36
N GLY A 161 -9.61 -8.29 17.37
CA GLY A 161 -10.22 -9.60 17.18
C GLY A 161 -9.19 -10.68 16.83
N ASP A 162 -9.26 -11.23 15.62
CA ASP A 162 -8.31 -12.19 15.03
C ASP A 162 -7.50 -11.61 13.86
N LEU A 163 -7.54 -10.29 13.66
CA LEU A 163 -6.82 -9.56 12.61
C LEU A 163 -5.68 -8.74 13.22
N ILE A 164 -4.50 -8.84 12.63
CA ILE A 164 -3.31 -8.05 12.95
C ILE A 164 -2.96 -7.21 11.73
N MET A 165 -2.71 -5.91 11.93
CA MET A 165 -2.10 -5.04 10.94
C MET A 165 -0.66 -4.74 11.37
N LEU A 166 0.29 -4.96 10.47
CA LEU A 166 1.63 -4.40 10.54
C LEU A 166 1.73 -3.31 9.49
N PHE A 167 2.16 -2.14 9.92
CA PHE A 167 2.47 -1.03 9.02
C PHE A 167 3.90 -0.57 9.24
N MET A 168 4.63 -0.36 8.15
CA MET A 168 5.95 0.24 8.20
C MET A 168 6.22 1.18 7.03
N THR A 169 6.84 2.31 7.31
CA THR A 169 7.24 3.30 6.31
C THR A 169 8.51 4.05 6.69
N SER A 170 9.03 4.86 5.77
CA SER A 170 10.19 5.71 6.04
C SER A 170 9.81 6.92 6.91
N SER A 171 10.73 7.40 7.74
CA SER A 171 10.51 8.65 8.52
C SER A 171 10.27 9.90 7.66
N GLU A 172 10.63 9.85 6.37
CA GLU A 172 10.42 10.95 5.43
C GLU A 172 9.08 10.83 4.66
N ALA A 173 8.29 9.79 4.92
CA ALA A 173 6.98 9.63 4.32
C ALA A 173 6.01 10.73 4.79
N SER A 174 5.08 11.12 3.91
CA SER A 174 4.03 12.08 4.25
C SER A 174 2.97 11.50 5.18
N GLN A 175 2.82 10.18 5.16
CA GLN A 175 1.88 9.40 5.97
C GLN A 175 2.69 8.53 6.92
N THR A 176 2.22 8.45 8.15
CA THR A 176 2.86 7.78 9.28
C THR A 176 2.11 6.52 9.66
N SER A 177 2.72 5.69 10.50
CA SER A 177 2.04 4.55 11.10
C SER A 177 0.84 4.94 11.95
N ASP A 178 0.87 6.10 12.61
CA ASP A 178 -0.28 6.60 13.37
C ASP A 178 -1.49 6.89 12.46
N ASP A 179 -1.27 7.37 11.23
CA ASP A 179 -2.35 7.63 10.26
C ASP A 179 -3.05 6.32 9.85
N PHE A 180 -2.25 5.28 9.55
CA PHE A 180 -2.80 3.97 9.19
C PHE A 180 -3.44 3.24 10.38
N VAL A 181 -2.92 3.43 11.60
CA VAL A 181 -3.56 2.91 12.82
C VAL A 181 -4.91 3.61 13.06
N ALA A 182 -5.00 4.91 12.81
CA ALA A 182 -6.26 5.65 12.91
C ALA A 182 -7.28 5.12 11.89
N ALA A 183 -6.87 4.90 10.63
CA ALA A 183 -7.73 4.33 9.60
C ALA A 183 -8.22 2.91 9.96
N PHE A 184 -7.31 2.04 10.43
CA PHE A 184 -7.65 0.70 10.91
C PHE A 184 -8.68 0.75 12.06
N THR A 185 -8.48 1.67 13.01
CA THR A 185 -9.39 1.86 14.16
C THR A 185 -10.75 2.41 13.74
N GLU A 186 -10.81 3.30 12.75
CA GLU A 186 -12.06 3.84 12.23
C GLU A 186 -12.94 2.74 11.61
N ILE A 187 -12.33 1.81 10.87
CA ILE A 187 -13.06 0.76 10.16
C ILE A 187 -13.49 -0.37 11.10
N LEU A 188 -12.61 -0.76 12.04
CA LEU A 188 -12.74 -2.01 12.81
C LEU A 188 -13.07 -1.80 14.28
N GLY A 189 -13.02 -0.56 14.77
CA GLY A 189 -13.18 -0.18 16.17
C GLY A 189 -11.86 -0.14 16.95
N GLU A 190 -11.96 0.15 18.25
CA GLU A 190 -10.80 0.23 19.15
C GLU A 190 -9.93 -1.03 19.07
N THR A 191 -8.62 -0.83 18.91
CA THR A 191 -7.63 -1.90 18.90
C THR A 191 -7.51 -2.52 20.29
N ASP A 192 -7.33 -3.84 20.34
CA ASP A 192 -7.13 -4.58 21.59
C ASP A 192 -5.65 -4.90 21.86
N LEU A 193 -4.77 -4.56 20.92
CA LEU A 193 -3.31 -4.63 21.03
C LEU A 193 -2.65 -3.58 20.14
N GLU A 194 -1.59 -2.97 20.65
CA GLU A 194 -0.74 -1.99 19.94
C GLU A 194 0.72 -2.16 20.39
N LEU A 195 1.63 -2.30 19.43
CA LEU A 195 3.08 -2.42 19.63
C LEU A 195 3.82 -1.49 18.65
N LYS A 196 4.93 -0.89 19.10
CA LYS A 196 5.75 0.04 18.28
C LYS A 196 7.24 -0.29 18.41
N LYS A 197 8.03 0.12 17.41
CA LYS A 197 9.50 0.02 17.42
C LYS A 197 10.17 1.37 17.25
#